data_AF-A0A0B6ZJ01-F1
#
_entry.id   AF-A0A0B6ZJ01-F1
#
_cell.length_a   1.000
_cell.length_b   1.000
_cell.length_c   1.000
_cell.angle_alpha   90.00
_cell.angle_beta   90.00
_cell.angle_gamma   90.00
#
_symmetry.space_group_name_H-M   'P 1'
#
loop_
_entity.id
_entity.type
_entity.pdbx_description
1 polymer ?
#
loop_
_entity_poly.entity_id
_entity_poly.type
_entity_poly.pdbx_seq_one_letter_code
_entity_poly.pdbx_strand_id
1 'polypeptide(L)'
;MLGIPWTKLLLGAFVGYLAYTMYTMYSIFMPQPCVGGQHCIKSYLVTKSKLGLQISTSTQSKPGGPLSSIWNYDNFTVDDIVEKTVNVTIPMKVRKNGTLYIHAFVYPRGSKFAESDYLTYAISKITTYSLPQASFINLLGNKDQAENNNTVPSLGKNEVKVQPHTHWRQRLSVTVLGDNIDIDRKKIPGEIYPYIRTTPDGKH
;
A
#
# COMPACT_ATOMS: atom_id res chain seq x y z
N MET A 1 -35.60 -43.29 32.14
CA MET A 1 -34.81 -42.04 32.11
C MET A 1 -33.90 -42.10 30.90
N LEU A 2 -34.25 -41.41 29.81
CA LEU A 2 -33.42 -41.37 28.60
C LEU A 2 -32.20 -40.49 28.88
N GLY A 3 -31.05 -41.10 29.16
CA GLY A 3 -29.77 -40.41 29.15
C GLY A 3 -29.38 -40.13 27.70
N ILE A 4 -29.24 -38.86 27.33
CA ILE A 4 -28.75 -38.47 26.01
C ILE A 4 -27.34 -39.05 25.85
N PRO A 5 -27.08 -39.86 24.81
CA PRO A 5 -25.76 -40.47 24.63
C PRO A 5 -24.71 -39.39 24.37
N TRP A 6 -23.57 -39.49 25.04
CA TRP A 6 -22.45 -38.54 24.99
C TRP A 6 -22.01 -38.17 23.56
N THR A 7 -22.12 -39.11 22.63
CA THR A 7 -21.84 -38.91 21.20
C THR A 7 -22.75 -37.87 20.54
N LYS A 8 -24.02 -37.78 20.94
CA LYS A 8 -24.96 -36.76 20.42
C LYS A 8 -24.66 -35.37 20.98
N LEU A 9 -24.19 -35.29 22.22
CA LEU A 9 -23.73 -34.03 22.82
C LEU A 9 -22.47 -33.52 22.11
N LEU A 10 -21.48 -34.39 21.89
CA LEU A 10 -20.26 -34.05 21.14
C LEU A 10 -20.57 -33.64 19.70
N LEU A 11 -21.47 -34.36 19.03
CA LEU A 11 -21.89 -34.03 17.67
C LEU A 11 -22.58 -32.66 17.61
N GLY A 12 -23.46 -32.36 18.58
CA GLY A 12 -24.14 -31.06 18.68
C GLY A 12 -23.15 -29.91 18.92
N ALA A 13 -22.19 -30.09 19.83
CA ALA A 13 -21.13 -29.12 20.08
C ALA A 13 -20.26 -28.88 18.83
N PHE A 14 -19.93 -29.94 18.10
CA PHE A 14 -19.17 -29.84 16.86
C PHE A 14 -19.92 -29.07 15.77
N VAL A 15 -21.22 -29.34 15.57
CA VAL A 15 -22.05 -28.59 14.61
C VAL A 15 -22.19 -27.12 15.04
N GLY A 16 -22.36 -26.85 16.33
CA GLY A 16 -22.40 -25.49 16.86
C GLY A 16 -21.09 -24.72 16.62
N TYR A 17 -19.95 -25.38 16.80
CA TYR A 17 -18.63 -24.82 16.48
C TYR A 17 -18.48 -24.54 14.98
N LEU A 18 -18.90 -25.46 14.10
CA LEU A 18 -18.88 -25.23 12.65
C LEU A 18 -19.75 -24.02 12.26
N ALA A 19 -20.96 -23.92 12.80
CA ALA A 19 -21.84 -22.77 12.54
C ALA A 19 -21.22 -21.45 13.03
N TYR A 20 -20.62 -21.46 14.22
CA TYR A 20 -19.92 -20.30 14.77
C TYR A 20 -18.74 -19.88 13.88
N THR A 21 -17.89 -20.82 13.46
CA THR A 21 -16.76 -20.52 12.58
C THR A 21 -17.20 -20.00 11.22
N MET A 22 -18.27 -20.57 10.62
CA MET A 22 -18.85 -20.06 9.38
C MET A 22 -19.39 -18.63 9.55
N TYR A 23 -20.08 -18.35 10.66
CA TYR A 23 -20.56 -17.00 10.98
C TYR A 23 -19.40 -16.01 11.18
N THR A 24 -18.35 -16.39 11.91
CA THR A 24 -17.16 -15.56 12.11
C THR A 24 -16.49 -15.26 10.77
N MET A 25 -16.29 -16.27 9.91
CA MET A 25 -15.72 -16.08 8.59
C MET A 25 -16.59 -15.13 7.74
N TYR A 26 -17.91 -15.33 7.74
CA TYR A 26 -18.85 -14.44 7.04
C TYR A 26 -18.75 -12.99 7.54
N SER A 27 -18.66 -12.78 8.85
CA SER A 27 -18.58 -11.43 9.44
C SER A 27 -17.31 -10.67 9.09
N ILE A 28 -16.21 -11.36 8.76
CA ILE A 28 -14.96 -10.75 8.31
C ILE A 28 -15.09 -10.28 6.86
N PHE A 29 -15.75 -11.07 6.00
CA PHE A 29 -15.93 -10.73 4.59
C PHE A 29 -17.07 -9.75 4.33
N MET A 30 -18.10 -9.77 5.18
CA MET A 30 -19.27 -8.90 5.09
C MET A 30 -19.36 -8.03 6.34
N PRO A 31 -18.58 -6.92 6.41
CA PRO A 31 -18.68 -6.00 7.52
C PRO A 31 -20.10 -5.43 7.58
N GLN A 32 -20.70 -5.44 8.77
CA GLN A 32 -22.02 -4.84 8.96
C GLN A 32 -21.93 -3.33 8.73
N PRO A 33 -22.91 -2.72 8.04
CA PRO A 33 -22.95 -1.28 7.85
C PRO A 33 -23.04 -0.59 9.22
N CYS A 34 -22.49 0.61 9.34
CA CYS A 34 -22.48 1.33 10.60
C CYS A 34 -23.93 1.65 11.08
N VAL A 35 -24.33 1.09 12.22
CA VAL A 35 -25.66 1.27 12.82
C VAL A 35 -25.54 2.29 13.96
N GLY A 36 -25.87 3.55 13.69
CA GLY A 36 -25.87 4.63 14.70
C GLY A 36 -24.93 5.78 14.34
N GLY A 37 -25.50 6.87 13.81
CA GLY A 37 -24.79 7.94 13.11
C GLY A 37 -23.78 8.78 13.90
N GLN A 38 -23.52 8.52 15.19
CA GLN A 38 -22.56 9.30 15.99
C GLN A 38 -21.10 8.83 15.86
N HIS A 39 -20.86 7.59 15.42
CA HIS A 39 -19.52 7.02 15.30
C HIS A 39 -19.17 6.51 13.90
N CYS A 40 -19.99 6.84 12.91
CA CYS A 40 -19.79 6.40 11.53
C CYS A 40 -18.90 7.38 10.78
N ILE A 41 -17.83 6.86 10.16
CA ILE A 41 -17.09 7.55 9.10
C ILE A 41 -17.80 7.23 7.79
N LYS A 42 -18.15 8.28 7.04
CA LYS A 42 -18.79 8.15 5.73
C LYS A 42 -17.82 8.56 4.65
N SER A 43 -17.78 7.82 3.54
CA SER A 43 -17.00 8.23 2.37
C SER A 43 -17.35 9.65 1.93
N TYR A 44 -16.34 10.46 1.62
CA TYR A 44 -16.53 11.81 1.07
C TYR A 44 -17.23 11.77 -0.31
N LEU A 45 -17.19 10.62 -0.99
CA LEU A 45 -17.83 10.40 -2.29
C LEU A 45 -19.36 10.41 -2.24
N VAL A 46 -19.96 10.16 -1.06
CA VAL A 46 -21.42 10.17 -0.87
C VAL A 46 -22.04 11.51 -1.28
N THR A 47 -21.29 12.61 -1.10
CA THR A 47 -21.75 13.97 -1.39
C THR A 47 -21.65 14.33 -2.89
N LYS A 48 -21.23 13.39 -3.76
CA LYS A 48 -20.97 13.63 -5.20
C LYS A 48 -20.13 14.89 -5.45
N SER A 49 -19.13 15.09 -4.59
CA SER A 49 -18.24 16.24 -4.65
C SER A 49 -17.31 16.13 -5.87
N LYS A 50 -17.01 17.27 -6.48
CA LYS A 50 -16.02 17.35 -7.55
C LYS A 50 -14.62 17.22 -6.94
N LEU A 51 -13.82 16.29 -7.43
CA LEU A 51 -12.47 16.03 -6.92
C LEU A 51 -11.41 16.52 -7.91
N GLY A 52 -10.23 16.85 -7.37
CA GLY A 52 -9.01 17.08 -8.11
C GLY A 52 -7.96 16.03 -7.73
N LEU A 53 -7.18 15.58 -8.72
CA LEU A 53 -6.05 14.67 -8.54
C LEU A 53 -4.76 15.38 -8.94
N GLN A 54 -3.82 15.50 -8.01
CA GLN A 54 -2.50 16.06 -8.28
C GLN A 54 -1.41 15.04 -8.00
N ILE A 55 -0.52 14.85 -8.98
CA ILE A 55 0.63 13.99 -8.90
C ILE A 55 1.88 14.84 -8.76
N SER A 56 2.60 14.64 -7.66
CA SER A 56 3.83 15.35 -7.34
C SER A 56 4.96 14.40 -6.97
N THR A 57 6.20 14.84 -7.13
CA THR A 57 7.36 14.12 -6.62
C THR A 57 8.03 14.86 -5.47
N SER A 58 8.65 14.09 -4.57
CA SER A 58 9.46 14.62 -3.49
C SER A 58 10.60 13.66 -3.14
N THR A 59 11.66 14.18 -2.55
CA THR A 59 12.74 13.36 -1.98
C THR A 59 12.38 12.79 -0.61
N GLN A 60 11.25 13.20 -0.03
CA GLN A 60 10.79 12.75 1.29
C GLN A 60 9.65 11.74 1.16
N SER A 61 9.64 10.76 2.07
CA SER A 61 8.56 9.78 2.17
C SER A 61 7.27 10.36 2.75
N LYS A 62 7.30 11.55 3.36
CA LYS A 62 6.12 12.23 3.92
C LYS A 62 5.86 13.53 3.15
N PRO A 63 4.60 13.93 2.96
CA PRO A 63 4.24 15.09 2.12
C PRO A 63 4.42 16.46 2.79
N GLY A 64 5.43 16.64 3.65
CA GLY A 64 5.73 17.94 4.29
C GLY A 64 6.93 18.69 3.69
N GLY A 65 7.61 18.07 2.72
CA GLY A 65 8.83 18.61 2.12
C GLY A 65 8.60 19.40 0.82
N PRO A 66 9.68 19.80 0.14
CA PRO A 66 9.57 20.39 -1.19
C PRO A 66 8.92 19.39 -2.15
N LEU A 67 7.84 19.83 -2.78
CA LEU A 67 7.03 19.06 -3.73
C LEU A 67 7.21 19.67 -5.13
N SER A 68 7.43 18.82 -6.12
CA SER A 68 7.44 19.20 -7.53
C SER A 68 6.20 18.61 -8.21
N SER A 69 5.25 19.47 -8.56
CA SER A 69 4.03 19.08 -9.26
C SER A 69 4.37 18.67 -10.69
N ILE A 70 3.96 17.47 -11.08
CA ILE A 70 4.21 16.91 -12.42
C ILE A 70 2.95 16.96 -13.26
N TRP A 71 1.82 16.61 -12.66
CA TRP A 71 0.55 16.56 -13.35
C TRP A 71 -0.58 16.92 -12.40
N ASN A 72 -1.54 17.68 -12.92
CA ASN A 72 -2.74 18.08 -12.21
C ASN A 72 -3.96 17.76 -13.08
N TYR A 73 -4.98 17.19 -12.46
CA TYR A 73 -6.23 16.82 -13.08
C TYR A 73 -7.39 17.36 -12.25
N ASP A 74 -7.89 18.55 -12.62
CA ASP A 74 -8.84 19.33 -11.81
C ASP A 74 -10.29 18.79 -11.80
N ASN A 75 -10.63 17.91 -12.74
CA ASN A 75 -11.98 17.34 -12.86
C ASN A 75 -11.92 15.81 -12.79
N PHE A 76 -11.39 15.30 -11.69
CA PHE A 76 -11.28 13.88 -11.43
C PHE A 76 -12.62 13.31 -10.95
N THR A 77 -13.05 12.24 -11.61
CA THR A 77 -14.19 11.39 -11.24
C THR A 77 -13.67 9.97 -11.03
N VAL A 78 -14.21 9.27 -10.02
CA VAL A 78 -13.70 7.94 -9.62
C VAL A 78 -13.97 6.87 -10.68
N ASP A 79 -14.98 7.09 -11.52
CA ASP A 79 -15.36 6.20 -12.61
C ASP A 79 -14.47 6.34 -13.86
N ASP A 80 -13.66 7.39 -13.94
CA ASP A 80 -12.84 7.67 -15.11
C ASP A 80 -11.53 6.88 -15.08
N ILE A 81 -11.20 6.25 -16.21
CA ILE A 81 -9.90 5.62 -16.44
C ILE A 81 -9.03 6.59 -17.26
N VAL A 82 -7.92 7.02 -16.69
CA VAL A 82 -6.99 7.96 -17.32
C VAL A 82 -5.60 7.38 -17.37
N GLU A 83 -5.04 7.26 -18.58
CA GLU A 83 -3.64 6.94 -18.80
C GLU A 83 -2.88 8.17 -19.31
N LYS A 84 -1.78 8.51 -18.64
CA LYS A 84 -0.96 9.67 -19.02
C LYS A 84 0.53 9.37 -18.88
N THR A 85 1.28 9.70 -19.93
CA THR A 85 2.74 9.74 -19.86
C THR A 85 3.17 11.11 -19.37
N VAL A 86 4.03 11.14 -18.35
CA VAL A 86 4.55 12.36 -17.73
C VAL A 86 6.07 12.31 -17.69
N ASN A 87 6.69 13.47 -17.90
CA ASN A 87 8.14 13.61 -17.80
C ASN A 87 8.53 13.99 -16.38
N VAL A 88 9.40 13.20 -15.76
CA VAL A 88 9.83 13.40 -14.37
C VAL A 88 11.32 13.68 -14.33
N THR A 89 11.68 14.86 -13.84
CA THR A 89 13.09 15.26 -13.69
C THR A 89 13.65 14.70 -12.38
N ILE A 90 14.72 13.91 -12.46
CA ILE A 90 15.37 13.34 -11.27
C ILE A 90 16.26 14.41 -10.60
N PRO A 91 15.95 14.82 -9.36
CA PRO A 91 16.75 15.81 -8.64
C PRO A 91 18.18 15.33 -8.37
N MET A 92 19.13 16.26 -8.31
CA MET A 92 20.54 15.92 -8.10
C MET A 92 20.80 15.18 -6.78
N LYS A 93 20.00 15.45 -5.74
CA LYS A 93 20.05 14.74 -4.45
C LYS A 93 19.71 13.24 -4.58
N VAL A 94 18.84 12.87 -5.51
CA VAL A 94 18.43 11.46 -5.73
C VAL A 94 19.50 10.69 -6.52
N ARG A 95 20.23 11.38 -7.42
CA ARG A 95 21.29 10.75 -8.24
C ARG A 95 22.45 10.19 -7.40
N LYS A 96 22.65 10.68 -6.18
CA LYS A 96 23.66 10.20 -5.22
C LYS A 96 23.05 9.16 -4.27
N ASN A 97 22.62 8.01 -4.80
CA ASN A 97 22.05 6.88 -4.03
C ASN A 97 20.79 7.23 -3.22
N GLY A 98 19.96 8.14 -3.74
CA GLY A 98 18.71 8.56 -3.09
C GLY A 98 17.46 7.88 -3.65
N THR A 99 16.37 7.99 -2.90
CA THR A 99 15.03 7.53 -3.30
C THR A 99 14.15 8.73 -3.65
N LEU A 100 13.51 8.68 -4.82
CA LEU A 100 12.47 9.62 -5.22
C LEU A 100 11.10 8.99 -4.94
N TYR A 101 10.28 9.74 -4.23
CA TYR A 101 8.91 9.37 -3.92
C TYR A 101 7.95 10.12 -4.83
N ILE A 102 6.90 9.43 -5.24
CA ILE A 102 5.73 10.04 -5.88
C ILE A 102 4.58 10.05 -4.90
N HIS A 103 3.90 11.18 -4.88
CA HIS A 103 2.76 11.47 -4.02
C HIS A 103 1.57 11.74 -4.94
N ALA A 104 0.54 10.92 -4.81
CA ALA A 104 -0.74 11.10 -5.47
C ALA A 104 -1.70 11.71 -4.45
N PHE A 105 -2.21 12.90 -4.74
CA PHE A 105 -3.06 13.67 -3.83
C PHE A 105 -4.45 13.83 -4.41
N VAL A 106 -5.46 13.56 -3.59
CA VAL A 106 -6.86 13.76 -3.90
C VAL A 106 -7.40 14.82 -2.95
N TYR A 107 -8.04 15.85 -3.50
CA TYR A 107 -8.60 16.98 -2.75
C TYR A 107 -9.90 17.46 -3.40
N PRO A 108 -10.79 18.12 -2.63
CA PRO A 108 -12.00 18.69 -3.18
C PRO A 108 -11.70 19.90 -4.06
N ARG A 109 -12.39 19.96 -5.21
CA ARG A 109 -12.22 21.04 -6.18
C ARG A 109 -12.63 22.38 -5.57
N GLY A 110 -11.81 23.40 -5.79
CA GLY A 110 -12.03 24.75 -5.27
C GLY A 110 -11.29 25.05 -3.96
N SER A 111 -10.68 24.04 -3.32
CA SER A 111 -9.71 24.24 -2.24
C SER A 111 -8.30 24.37 -2.81
N LYS A 112 -7.45 25.16 -2.14
CA LYS A 112 -6.02 25.17 -2.46
C LYS A 112 -5.39 23.89 -1.90
N PHE A 113 -4.55 23.24 -2.70
CA PHE A 113 -3.83 22.02 -2.34
C PHE A 113 -3.17 22.06 -0.94
N ALA A 114 -2.55 23.19 -0.59
CA ALA A 114 -1.82 23.35 0.67
C ALA A 114 -2.72 23.64 1.91
N GLU A 115 -3.98 24.03 1.71
CA GLU A 115 -4.90 24.46 2.76
C GLU A 115 -6.10 23.50 2.90
N SER A 116 -6.13 22.41 2.13
CA SER A 116 -7.25 21.48 2.13
C SER A 116 -7.19 20.54 3.34
N ASP A 117 -8.06 20.77 4.32
CA ASP A 117 -8.33 19.86 5.44
C ASP A 117 -8.86 18.48 4.99
N TYR A 118 -9.31 18.38 3.73
CA TYR A 118 -9.87 17.18 3.10
C TYR A 118 -8.85 16.48 2.18
N LEU A 119 -7.55 16.70 2.43
CA LEU A 119 -6.47 16.15 1.61
C LEU A 119 -6.19 14.67 1.96
N THR A 120 -6.37 13.78 0.99
CA THR A 120 -5.93 12.38 1.07
C THR A 120 -4.79 12.13 0.12
N TYR A 121 -3.84 11.27 0.49
CA TYR A 121 -2.68 10.99 -0.34
C TYR A 121 -2.21 9.54 -0.28
N ALA A 122 -1.61 9.09 -1.38
CA ALA A 122 -0.90 7.82 -1.49
C ALA A 122 0.54 8.07 -1.91
N ILE A 123 1.47 7.26 -1.39
CA ILE A 123 2.90 7.41 -1.62
C ILE A 123 3.45 6.14 -2.24
N SER A 124 4.33 6.28 -3.24
CA SER A 124 5.11 5.17 -3.78
C SER A 124 6.54 5.60 -4.04
N LYS A 125 7.47 4.64 -4.02
CA LYS A 125 8.86 4.83 -4.47
C LYS A 125 8.90 4.71 -5.99
N ILE A 126 9.58 5.63 -6.66
CA ILE A 126 9.87 5.55 -8.10
C ILE A 126 11.31 5.08 -8.34
N THR A 127 12.27 5.62 -7.59
CA THR A 127 13.64 5.15 -7.66
C THR A 127 13.95 4.28 -6.46
N THR A 128 14.62 3.15 -6.68
CA THR A 128 15.14 2.33 -5.58
C THR A 128 16.59 2.02 -5.87
N TYR A 129 17.43 2.29 -4.87
CA TYR A 129 18.83 1.91 -4.90
C TYR A 129 18.92 0.43 -4.52
N SER A 130 19.34 -0.41 -5.45
CA SER A 130 19.59 -1.82 -5.17
C SER A 130 21.08 -2.07 -5.15
N LEU A 131 21.55 -2.66 -4.05
CA LEU A 131 22.84 -3.32 -4.05
C LEU A 131 22.72 -4.54 -4.96
N PRO A 132 23.61 -4.73 -5.93
CA PRO A 132 23.58 -5.93 -6.75
C PRO A 132 23.83 -7.10 -5.80
N GLN A 133 22.90 -8.05 -5.78
CA GLN A 133 23.18 -9.32 -5.14
C GLN A 133 24.39 -9.90 -5.88
N ALA A 134 25.56 -9.95 -5.24
CA ALA A 134 26.64 -10.73 -5.80
C ALA A 134 26.13 -12.17 -5.95
N SER A 135 26.83 -12.95 -6.76
CA SER A 135 26.54 -14.34 -7.14
C SER A 135 26.51 -15.36 -5.97
N PHE A 136 26.04 -14.97 -4.78
CA PHE A 136 25.90 -15.76 -3.57
C PHE A 136 24.87 -16.91 -3.72
N ILE A 137 24.13 -16.98 -4.83
CA ILE A 137 23.39 -18.19 -5.20
C ILE A 137 24.05 -18.79 -6.45
N ASN A 138 25.31 -19.22 -6.31
CA ASN A 138 25.83 -20.30 -7.13
C ASN A 138 25.97 -21.55 -6.25
N LEU A 139 24.84 -21.98 -5.66
CA LEU A 139 24.74 -23.26 -4.93
C LEU A 139 24.77 -24.48 -5.88
N LEU A 140 24.85 -24.22 -7.19
CA LEU A 140 24.99 -25.20 -8.27
C LEU A 140 26.38 -25.16 -8.90
N GLY A 141 27.39 -24.64 -8.18
CA GLY A 141 28.78 -24.84 -8.56
C GLY A 141 29.04 -26.33 -8.71
N ASN A 142 29.32 -26.75 -9.95
CA ASN A 142 29.62 -28.13 -10.33
C ASN A 142 30.57 -28.76 -9.30
N LYS A 143 30.09 -29.74 -8.55
CA LYS A 143 30.86 -30.43 -7.49
C LYS A 143 31.93 -31.39 -8.02
N ASP A 144 32.18 -31.41 -9.34
CA ASP A 144 32.92 -32.50 -9.97
C ASP A 144 34.37 -32.15 -10.34
N GLN A 145 34.95 -31.04 -9.87
CA GLN A 145 36.37 -30.72 -10.10
C GLN A 145 37.09 -30.10 -8.90
N ALA A 146 36.83 -30.57 -7.69
CA ALA A 146 37.57 -30.16 -6.50
C ALA A 146 38.13 -31.37 -5.74
N GLU A 147 38.93 -32.20 -6.40
CA GLU A 147 39.63 -33.29 -5.73
C GLU A 147 41.16 -33.23 -5.76
N ASN A 148 41.79 -32.24 -6.40
CA ASN A 148 43.23 -32.10 -6.31
C ASN A 148 43.63 -30.62 -6.36
N ASN A 149 43.76 -29.99 -5.19
CA ASN A 149 44.83 -29.07 -4.82
C ASN A 149 44.47 -28.36 -3.50
N ASN A 150 45.29 -28.59 -2.46
CA ASN A 150 45.25 -27.92 -1.16
C ASN A 150 45.71 -26.46 -1.26
N THR A 151 44.98 -25.68 -2.05
CA THR A 151 45.05 -24.22 -2.04
C THR A 151 43.66 -23.74 -1.73
N VAL A 152 43.49 -23.13 -0.55
CA VAL A 152 42.41 -22.20 -0.26
C VAL A 152 42.20 -21.36 -1.53
N PRO A 153 40.99 -21.30 -2.12
CA PRO A 153 40.76 -20.47 -3.29
C PRO A 153 40.93 -19.02 -2.84
N SER A 154 42.16 -18.53 -3.00
CA SER A 154 42.48 -17.12 -3.07
C SER A 154 41.45 -16.50 -4.00
N LEU A 155 40.70 -15.51 -3.50
CA LEU A 155 39.81 -14.68 -4.28
C LEU A 155 40.52 -14.32 -5.58
N GLY A 156 40.10 -14.98 -6.67
CA GLY A 156 40.54 -14.63 -8.00
C GLY A 156 40.27 -13.15 -8.19
N LYS A 157 41.31 -12.41 -8.56
CA LYS A 157 41.42 -10.98 -8.87
C LYS A 157 40.47 -10.46 -9.97
N ASN A 158 39.29 -11.05 -10.12
CA ASN A 158 38.17 -10.47 -10.84
C ASN A 158 37.11 -10.11 -9.80
N GLU A 159 37.45 -9.19 -8.90
CA GLU A 159 36.45 -8.37 -8.23
C GLU A 159 35.71 -7.62 -9.36
N VAL A 160 34.65 -8.22 -9.89
CA VAL A 160 33.64 -7.49 -10.64
C VAL A 160 33.20 -6.41 -9.67
N LYS A 161 33.70 -5.19 -9.85
CA LYS A 161 33.40 -4.05 -9.00
C LYS A 161 31.89 -3.91 -9.03
N VAL A 162 31.23 -4.41 -7.99
CA VAL A 162 29.78 -4.56 -7.93
C VAL A 162 29.21 -3.16 -7.79
N GLN A 163 28.99 -2.51 -8.93
CA GLN A 163 28.51 -1.13 -8.97
C GLN A 163 27.01 -1.14 -8.68
N PRO A 164 26.56 -0.42 -7.66
CA PRO A 164 25.15 -0.32 -7.38
C PRO A 164 24.45 0.52 -8.44
N HIS A 165 23.29 0.04 -8.87
CA HIS A 165 22.47 0.72 -9.87
C HIS A 165 21.18 1.20 -9.24
N THR A 166 20.70 2.37 -9.70
CA THR A 166 19.39 2.88 -9.32
C THR A 166 18.37 2.42 -10.35
N HIS A 167 17.36 1.68 -9.91
CA HIS A 167 16.26 1.27 -10.77
C HIS A 167 15.18 2.35 -10.82
N TRP A 168 14.59 2.52 -12.00
CA TRP A 168 13.49 3.45 -12.24
C TRP A 168 12.19 2.70 -12.51
N ARG A 169 11.14 2.99 -11.74
CA ARG A 169 9.79 2.45 -11.95
C ARG A 169 9.06 3.30 -12.98
N GLN A 170 8.90 2.77 -14.19
CA GLN A 170 8.27 3.48 -15.32
C GLN A 170 6.74 3.58 -15.23
N ARG A 171 6.07 2.63 -14.58
CA ARG A 171 4.60 2.55 -14.51
C ARG A 171 4.12 2.67 -13.07
N LEU A 172 3.19 3.59 -12.87
CA LEU A 172 2.44 3.78 -11.63
C LEU A 172 0.96 3.59 -11.94
N SER A 173 0.29 2.78 -11.12
CA SER A 173 -1.15 2.61 -11.15
C SER A 173 -1.70 3.20 -9.86
N VAL A 174 -2.64 4.14 -9.99
CA VAL A 174 -3.37 4.72 -8.86
C VAL A 174 -4.79 4.20 -8.96
N THR A 175 -5.25 3.49 -7.94
CA THR A 175 -6.60 2.94 -7.88
C THR A 175 -7.34 3.64 -6.76
N VAL A 176 -8.55 4.09 -7.05
CA VAL A 176 -9.45 4.73 -6.09
C VAL A 176 -10.67 3.84 -5.94
N LEU A 177 -11.10 3.61 -4.69
CA LEU A 177 -12.31 2.87 -4.41
C LEU A 177 -13.50 3.83 -4.51
N GLY A 178 -14.43 3.53 -5.43
CA GLY A 178 -15.65 4.32 -5.65
C GLY A 178 -16.84 3.96 -4.75
N ASP A 179 -16.71 2.89 -3.95
CA ASP A 179 -17.80 2.40 -3.15
C ASP A 179 -18.11 3.31 -1.95
N ASN A 180 -19.41 3.50 -1.69
CA ASN A 180 -19.90 4.20 -0.52
C ASN A 180 -19.93 3.23 0.66
N ILE A 181 -18.85 3.22 1.45
CA ILE A 181 -18.73 2.39 2.63
C ILE A 181 -18.85 3.27 3.89
N ASP A 182 -19.73 2.86 4.80
CA ASP A 182 -19.91 3.47 6.10
C ASP A 182 -19.23 2.60 7.17
N ILE A 183 -18.18 3.14 7.79
CA ILE A 183 -17.32 2.39 8.72
C ILE A 183 -17.55 2.90 10.15
N ASP A 184 -17.79 1.98 11.08
CA ASP A 184 -17.85 2.31 12.51
C ASP A 184 -16.44 2.52 13.07
N ARG A 185 -16.16 3.73 13.57
CA ARG A 185 -14.87 4.12 14.18
C ARG A 185 -14.36 3.14 15.23
N LYS A 186 -15.26 2.53 16.01
CA LYS A 186 -14.88 1.62 17.12
C LYS A 186 -14.54 0.21 16.65
N LYS A 187 -14.96 -0.16 15.44
CA LYS A 187 -14.74 -1.49 14.86
C LYS A 187 -13.52 -1.56 13.94
N ILE A 188 -12.79 -0.46 13.80
CA ILE A 188 -11.57 -0.39 12.98
C ILE A 188 -10.41 -1.01 13.77
N PRO A 189 -9.74 -2.05 13.23
CA PRO A 189 -8.52 -2.59 13.84
C PRO A 189 -7.42 -1.52 13.94
N GLY A 190 -6.62 -1.57 15.01
CA GLY A 190 -5.56 -0.58 15.26
C GLY A 190 -4.50 -0.52 14.16
N GLU A 191 -4.34 -1.60 13.41
CA GLU A 191 -3.42 -1.73 12.28
C GLU A 191 -3.85 -0.90 11.08
N ILE A 192 -5.16 -0.68 10.89
CA ILE A 192 -5.71 0.07 9.75
C ILE A 192 -5.76 1.56 10.06
N TYR A 193 -5.88 1.93 11.33
CA TYR A 193 -6.01 3.31 11.80
C TYR A 193 -4.97 4.29 11.21
N PRO A 194 -3.66 3.95 11.07
CA PRO A 194 -2.67 4.86 10.50
C PRO A 194 -2.87 5.17 9.01
N TYR A 195 -3.61 4.33 8.29
CA TYR A 195 -3.87 4.48 6.86
C TYR A 195 -5.16 5.28 6.59
N ILE A 196 -6.00 5.47 7.59
CA ILE A 196 -7.24 6.24 7.47
C ILE A 196 -6.95 7.71 7.69
N ARG A 197 -7.42 8.53 6.77
CA ARG A 197 -7.41 9.99 6.86
C ARG A 197 -8.83 10.43 7.09
N THR A 198 -9.08 11.06 8.25
CA THR A 198 -10.36 11.68 8.53
C THR A 198 -10.23 13.20 8.48
N THR A 199 -11.32 13.82 8.10
CA THR A 199 -11.58 15.26 8.19
C THR A 199 -11.50 15.77 9.63
N PRO A 200 -11.27 17.08 9.84
CA PRO A 200 -11.22 17.68 11.18
C PRO A 200 -12.47 17.41 12.00
N ASP A 201 -13.64 17.41 11.35
CA ASP A 201 -14.94 17.11 11.97
C ASP A 201 -15.15 15.62 12.29
N GLY A 202 -14.29 14.75 11.75
CA GLY A 202 -14.37 13.32 11.92
C GLY A 202 -15.58 12.64 11.28
N LYS A 203 -16.28 13.29 10.37
CA LYS A 203 -17.46 12.67 9.71
C LYS A 203 -17.08 11.90 8.45
N HIS A 204 -16.01 12.34 7.79
CA HIS A 204 -15.44 11.75 6.57
C HIS A 204 -13.99 11.39 6.78
#